data_AF-A0A2H6F098-F1
#
_entry.id   AF-A0A2H6F098-F1
#
_cell.length_a   1.000
_cell.length_b   1.000
_cell.length_c   1.000
_cell.angle_alpha   90.00
_cell.angle_beta   90.00
_cell.angle_gamma   90.00
#
_symmetry.space_group_name_H-M   'P 1'
#
loop_
_entity.id
_entity.type
_entity.pdbx_description
1 polymer ?
#
loop_
_entity_poly.entity_id
_entity_poly.type
_entity_poly.pdbx_seq_one_letter_code
_entity_poly.pdbx_strand_id
1 'polypeptide(L)'
;MTKTTVKPASLPSRKFYFLDYFFIFLSSVEKNIIQDEVFNAFKILKQEYRLGESKYKILYQQGRYRYTFNKVMDECKEYGLLIEAEDHRIYLTNEGKRLLLQHRKEGIRAFNLSVFKLMEKTHNAFRTLVEFLYEANSKGSGVLVFPHYSPLELHFNRSNIQTTKDMVRYTESLVKKLKGDIEQYLKRTVDLTKKNQELLNKIAHDGLLSKSSSGRFDPKDYNKITKRIRDFWLTYFLQELYKCPYSMTSFDMWGYRARQIGVIQVTESYPFINGKLVYPTSVVIDAVHSDDFSKIYHYSDGKHLFVHKPTLGAEEESPYKEKFIDTLVKGYFDLRRQVRYNFINLASLREIVCFRLKISMHSFEETLNEIYRLNLSGQLKIRISLEVDKLPEETSALYMKQEPVMVDGSYRNIIAIDVAKGGPK
;
A
#
# COMPACT_ATOMS: atom_id res chain seq x y z
N MET A 1 7.71 41.12 -8.97
CA MET A 1 7.93 39.66 -8.98
C MET A 1 6.59 38.96 -8.79
N THR A 2 5.96 38.58 -9.89
CA THR A 2 4.68 37.89 -9.94
C THR A 2 4.84 36.47 -9.42
N LYS A 3 4.18 36.14 -8.30
CA LYS A 3 4.01 34.76 -7.84
C LYS A 3 3.18 34.02 -8.89
N THR A 4 3.84 33.28 -9.76
CA THR A 4 3.20 32.29 -10.63
C THR A 4 2.63 31.21 -9.72
N THR A 5 1.32 31.30 -9.45
CA THR A 5 0.54 30.23 -8.83
C THR A 5 0.48 29.07 -9.82
N VAL A 6 1.45 28.16 -9.72
CA VAL A 6 1.38 26.85 -10.36
C VAL A 6 0.14 26.16 -9.80
N LYS A 7 -0.91 26.03 -10.62
CA LYS A 7 -2.05 25.16 -10.30
C LYS A 7 -1.48 23.77 -9.98
N PRO A 8 -1.84 23.14 -8.85
CA PRO A 8 -1.38 21.80 -8.55
C PRO A 8 -1.83 20.88 -9.68
N ALA A 9 -0.89 20.18 -10.31
CA ALA A 9 -1.18 19.19 -11.32
C ALA A 9 -2.16 18.17 -10.72
N SER A 10 -3.33 18.02 -11.35
CA SER A 10 -4.32 17.05 -10.90
C SER A 10 -3.81 15.65 -11.25
N LEU A 11 -3.72 14.75 -10.26
CA LEU A 11 -3.41 13.35 -10.54
C LEU A 11 -4.51 12.75 -11.43
N PRO A 12 -4.15 12.08 -12.55
CA PRO A 12 -5.14 11.48 -13.43
C PRO A 12 -6.04 10.47 -12.69
N SER A 13 -7.33 10.48 -13.03
CA SER A 13 -8.27 9.47 -12.53
C SER A 13 -8.08 8.15 -13.28
N ARG A 14 -7.28 7.23 -12.72
CA ARG A 14 -7.18 5.83 -13.18
C ARG A 14 -7.77 4.86 -12.14
N LYS A 15 -7.95 3.59 -12.52
CA LYS A 15 -8.66 2.61 -11.68
C LYS A 15 -7.97 1.27 -11.45
N PHE A 16 -6.80 1.03 -12.04
CA PHE A 16 -6.07 -0.22 -11.78
C PHE A 16 -4.76 0.04 -11.07
N TYR A 17 -4.52 -0.77 -10.04
CA TYR A 17 -3.44 -0.62 -9.07
C TYR A 17 -2.13 -1.26 -9.56
N PHE A 18 -2.20 -2.39 -10.25
CA PHE A 18 -1.03 -3.24 -10.58
C PHE A 18 -0.39 -2.88 -11.93
N LEU A 19 0.94 -2.83 -11.97
CA LEU A 19 1.71 -2.57 -13.18
C LEU A 19 1.79 -3.81 -14.09
N ASP A 20 1.60 -5.01 -13.53
CA ASP A 20 1.49 -6.28 -14.26
C ASP A 20 0.42 -6.25 -15.35
N TYR A 21 -0.62 -5.41 -15.19
CA TYR A 21 -1.61 -5.19 -16.23
C TYR A 21 -1.01 -4.71 -17.56
N PHE A 22 0.04 -3.87 -17.52
CA PHE A 22 0.77 -3.47 -18.72
C PHE A 22 1.48 -4.65 -19.36
N PHE A 23 2.17 -5.48 -18.57
CA PHE A 23 2.89 -6.63 -19.08
C PHE A 23 1.95 -7.62 -19.79
N ILE A 24 0.85 -8.01 -19.14
CA ILE A 24 -0.09 -8.96 -19.73
C ILE A 24 -0.81 -8.38 -20.96
N PHE A 25 -1.06 -7.07 -20.98
CA PHE A 25 -1.65 -6.40 -22.12
C PHE A 25 -0.71 -6.40 -23.32
N LEU A 26 0.54 -5.94 -23.14
CA LEU A 26 1.53 -5.93 -24.22
C LEU A 26 1.78 -7.35 -24.74
N SER A 27 1.85 -8.34 -23.85
CA SER A 27 2.02 -9.75 -24.22
C SER A 27 0.84 -10.31 -25.02
N SER A 28 -0.37 -9.77 -24.81
CA SER A 28 -1.56 -10.14 -25.56
C SER A 28 -1.54 -9.58 -26.99
N VAL A 29 -1.08 -8.33 -27.14
CA VAL A 29 -0.91 -7.65 -28.43
C VAL A 29 0.24 -8.25 -29.24
N GLU A 30 1.29 -8.74 -28.60
CA GLU A 30 2.38 -9.42 -29.31
C GLU A 30 1.90 -10.68 -30.05
N LYS A 31 0.89 -11.37 -29.48
CA LYS A 31 0.34 -12.62 -30.03
C LYS A 31 -0.79 -12.41 -31.03
N ASN A 32 -1.56 -11.33 -30.89
CA ASN A 32 -2.75 -11.08 -31.69
C ASN A 32 -2.83 -9.59 -32.04
N ILE A 33 -3.34 -9.28 -33.23
CA ILE A 33 -3.52 -7.88 -33.66
C ILE A 33 -4.99 -7.45 -33.68
N ILE A 34 -5.93 -8.39 -33.68
CA ILE A 34 -7.37 -8.10 -33.67
C ILE A 34 -7.80 -7.87 -32.22
N GLN A 35 -8.43 -6.72 -31.93
CA GLN A 35 -8.74 -6.29 -30.55
C GLN A 35 -9.47 -7.35 -29.70
N ASP A 36 -10.43 -8.08 -30.27
CA ASP A 36 -11.17 -9.11 -29.54
C ASP A 36 -10.33 -10.34 -29.22
N GLU A 37 -9.39 -10.72 -30.10
CA GLU A 37 -8.41 -11.77 -29.83
C GLU A 37 -7.40 -11.33 -28.78
N VAL A 38 -6.93 -10.08 -28.84
CA VAL A 38 -6.09 -9.47 -27.79
C VAL A 38 -6.84 -9.50 -26.46
N PHE A 39 -8.12 -9.16 -26.43
CA PHE A 39 -8.92 -9.20 -25.20
C PHE A 39 -9.05 -10.62 -24.64
N ASN A 40 -9.24 -11.63 -25.49
CA ASN A 40 -9.29 -13.02 -25.07
C ASN A 40 -7.95 -13.50 -24.47
N ALA A 41 -6.83 -13.15 -25.12
CA ALA A 41 -5.49 -13.44 -24.59
C ALA A 41 -5.23 -12.71 -23.26
N PHE A 42 -5.65 -11.45 -23.14
CA PHE A 42 -5.52 -10.66 -21.92
C PHE A 42 -6.30 -11.28 -20.76
N LYS A 43 -7.51 -11.78 -21.03
CA LYS A 43 -8.33 -12.47 -20.02
C LYS A 43 -7.62 -13.71 -19.48
N ILE A 44 -7.02 -14.52 -20.35
CA ILE A 44 -6.28 -15.74 -19.97
C ILE A 44 -5.09 -15.35 -19.09
N LEU A 45 -4.24 -14.42 -19.55
CA LEU A 45 -3.07 -13.98 -18.80
C LEU A 45 -3.45 -13.32 -17.46
N LYS A 46 -4.53 -12.55 -17.41
CA LYS A 46 -5.03 -11.96 -16.16
C LYS A 46 -5.37 -13.03 -15.11
N GLN A 47 -5.94 -14.15 -15.52
CA GLN A 47 -6.27 -15.28 -14.64
C GLN A 47 -5.01 -16.00 -14.18
N GLU A 48 -4.06 -16.24 -15.08
CA GLU A 48 -2.76 -16.85 -14.75
C GLU A 48 -1.98 -16.03 -13.72
N TYR A 49 -1.92 -14.71 -13.91
CA TYR A 49 -1.28 -13.76 -12.99
C TYR A 49 -2.15 -13.43 -11.75
N ARG A 50 -3.35 -14.01 -11.64
CA ARG A 50 -4.30 -13.83 -10.52
C ARG A 50 -4.59 -12.36 -10.19
N LEU A 51 -4.58 -11.48 -11.19
CA LEU A 51 -4.73 -10.04 -10.97
C LEU A 51 -6.17 -9.68 -10.61
N GLY A 52 -6.37 -9.02 -9.45
CA GLY A 52 -7.67 -8.51 -9.03
C GLY A 52 -8.73 -9.57 -8.68
N GLU A 53 -8.33 -10.84 -8.50
CA GLU A 53 -9.23 -11.91 -8.09
C GLU A 53 -9.06 -12.20 -6.60
N SER A 54 -10.15 -12.05 -5.82
CA SER A 54 -10.22 -12.75 -4.54
C SER A 54 -10.50 -14.24 -4.84
N LYS A 55 -9.84 -15.18 -4.14
CA LYS A 55 -10.00 -16.65 -4.29
C LYS A 55 -11.47 -17.13 -4.25
N TYR A 56 -12.42 -16.28 -3.88
CA TYR A 56 -13.83 -16.61 -3.64
C TYR A 56 -14.84 -16.03 -4.64
N LYS A 57 -14.41 -15.38 -5.75
CA LYS A 57 -15.35 -14.86 -6.76
C LYS A 57 -14.95 -15.21 -8.20
N ILE A 58 -15.05 -16.49 -8.56
CA ILE A 58 -15.15 -16.91 -9.96
C ILE A 58 -16.62 -16.70 -10.37
N LEU A 59 -16.97 -15.46 -10.72
CA LEU A 59 -18.26 -15.14 -11.33
C LEU A 59 -17.98 -14.45 -12.66
N TYR A 60 -18.65 -14.90 -13.72
CA TYR A 60 -18.57 -14.36 -15.08
C TYR A 60 -18.78 -12.83 -15.08
N GLN A 61 -17.68 -12.06 -15.07
CA GLN A 61 -17.69 -10.60 -15.05
C GLN A 61 -17.08 -10.02 -16.33
N GLN A 62 -17.54 -10.48 -17.51
CA GLN A 62 -16.99 -10.05 -18.81
C GLN A 62 -16.96 -8.52 -18.96
N GLY A 63 -17.99 -7.81 -18.49
CA GLY A 63 -18.04 -6.33 -18.55
C GLY A 63 -16.94 -5.63 -17.73
N ARG A 64 -16.54 -6.18 -16.56
CA ARG A 64 -15.46 -5.60 -15.76
C ARG A 64 -14.09 -5.88 -16.36
N TYR A 65 -13.92 -7.01 -17.04
CA TYR A 65 -12.67 -7.37 -17.70
C TYR A 65 -12.48 -6.48 -18.92
N ARG A 66 -13.53 -6.28 -19.73
CA ARG A 66 -13.50 -5.36 -20.87
C ARG A 66 -13.23 -3.92 -20.44
N TYR A 67 -13.84 -3.47 -19.34
CA TYR A 67 -13.53 -2.16 -18.76
C TYR A 67 -12.05 -2.01 -18.39
N THR A 68 -11.48 -3.00 -17.70
CA THR A 68 -10.05 -2.99 -17.31
C THR A 68 -9.15 -3.01 -18.53
N PHE A 69 -9.44 -3.90 -19.49
CA PHE A 69 -8.74 -4.00 -20.77
C PHE A 69 -8.71 -2.66 -21.51
N ASN A 70 -9.86 -2.01 -21.68
CA ASN A 70 -9.94 -0.71 -22.35
C ASN A 70 -9.12 0.35 -21.60
N LYS A 71 -9.14 0.36 -20.27
CA LYS A 71 -8.34 1.32 -19.48
C LYS A 71 -6.84 1.10 -19.57
N VAL A 72 -6.39 -0.15 -19.61
CA VAL A 72 -4.98 -0.47 -19.83
C VAL A 72 -4.58 -0.09 -21.25
N MET A 73 -5.44 -0.37 -22.24
CA MET A 73 -5.23 0.04 -23.63
C MET A 73 -5.07 1.57 -23.76
N ASP A 74 -5.97 2.34 -23.14
CA ASP A 74 -5.93 3.81 -23.14
C ASP A 74 -4.59 4.32 -22.56
N GLU A 75 -4.13 3.77 -21.43
CA GLU A 75 -2.84 4.13 -20.83
C GLU A 75 -1.65 3.69 -21.69
N CYS A 76 -1.70 2.51 -22.30
CA CYS A 76 -0.66 2.05 -23.22
C CYS A 76 -0.54 2.96 -24.46
N LYS A 77 -1.66 3.47 -25.00
CA LYS A 77 -1.66 4.45 -26.10
C LYS A 77 -1.00 5.75 -25.67
N GLU A 78 -1.42 6.27 -24.53
CA GLU A 78 -0.91 7.51 -23.95
C GLU A 78 0.60 7.46 -23.67
N TYR A 79 1.11 6.30 -23.27
CA TYR A 79 2.54 6.08 -23.06
C TYR A 79 3.30 5.66 -24.33
N GLY A 80 2.64 5.68 -25.49
CA GLY A 80 3.26 5.39 -26.80
C GLY A 80 3.70 3.94 -26.94
N LEU A 81 3.08 3.00 -26.23
CA LEU A 81 3.43 1.57 -26.25
C LEU A 81 2.74 0.80 -27.37
N LEU A 82 1.66 1.35 -27.92
CA LEU A 82 0.90 0.75 -29.01
C LEU A 82 0.35 1.81 -29.98
N ILE A 83 -0.03 1.36 -31.17
CA ILE A 83 -0.79 2.11 -32.16
C ILE A 83 -2.06 1.32 -32.46
N GLU A 84 -3.21 1.98 -32.48
CA GLU A 84 -4.46 1.44 -33.03
C GLU A 84 -4.60 1.96 -34.47
N ALA A 85 -4.71 1.04 -35.42
CA ALA A 85 -4.99 1.35 -36.81
C ALA A 85 -6.50 1.65 -37.00
N GLU A 86 -6.85 2.29 -38.12
CA GLU A 86 -8.23 2.69 -38.43
C GLU A 86 -9.21 1.50 -38.50
N ASP A 87 -8.70 0.28 -38.75
CA ASP A 87 -9.45 -0.97 -38.78
C ASP A 87 -9.55 -1.67 -37.41
N HIS A 88 -9.27 -0.94 -36.31
CA HIS A 88 -9.24 -1.44 -34.92
C HIS A 88 -8.19 -2.54 -34.67
N ARG A 89 -7.19 -2.69 -35.54
CA ARG A 89 -6.03 -3.52 -35.24
C ARG A 89 -5.06 -2.81 -34.32
N ILE A 90 -4.49 -3.55 -33.39
CA ILE A 90 -3.60 -3.05 -32.36
C ILE A 90 -2.19 -3.58 -32.63
N TYR A 91 -1.22 -2.69 -32.70
CA TYR A 91 0.19 -3.03 -32.93
C TYR A 91 1.08 -2.45 -31.84
N LEU A 92 2.07 -3.22 -31.40
CA LEU A 92 3.11 -2.72 -30.50
C LEU A 92 4.04 -1.74 -31.22
N THR A 93 4.35 -0.62 -30.57
CA THR A 93 5.46 0.25 -31.00
C THR A 93 6.81 -0.40 -30.67
N ASN A 94 7.89 0.22 -31.16
CA ASN A 94 9.24 -0.20 -30.77
C ASN A 94 9.45 -0.13 -29.24
N GLU A 95 8.87 0.88 -28.58
CA GLU A 95 8.94 1.00 -27.13
C GLU A 95 8.14 -0.11 -26.42
N GLY A 96 6.94 -0.44 -26.91
CA GLY A 96 6.17 -1.57 -26.40
C GLY A 96 6.91 -2.91 -26.51
N LYS A 97 7.55 -3.17 -27.67
CA LYS A 97 8.39 -4.36 -27.88
C LYS A 97 9.63 -4.36 -26.98
N ARG A 98 10.28 -3.20 -26.81
CA ARG A 98 11.44 -3.03 -25.93
C ARG A 98 11.10 -3.39 -24.48
N LEU A 99 9.96 -2.93 -23.97
CA LEU A 99 9.52 -3.27 -22.61
C LEU A 99 9.29 -4.77 -22.42
N LEU A 100 8.61 -5.44 -23.37
CA LEU A 100 8.42 -6.90 -23.30
C LEU A 100 9.77 -7.66 -23.29
N LEU A 101 10.71 -7.22 -24.13
CA LEU A 101 12.05 -7.80 -24.15
C LEU A 101 12.78 -7.58 -22.81
N GLN A 102 12.64 -6.40 -22.22
CA GLN A 102 13.21 -6.09 -20.91
C GLN A 102 12.64 -6.98 -19.81
N HIS A 103 11.33 -7.21 -19.79
CA HIS A 103 10.72 -8.15 -18.85
C HIS A 103 11.34 -9.56 -18.97
N ARG A 104 11.55 -10.05 -20.20
CA ARG A 104 12.12 -11.39 -20.45
C ARG A 104 13.59 -11.50 -20.04
N LYS A 105 14.38 -10.45 -20.20
CA LYS A 105 15.83 -10.46 -19.95
C LYS A 105 16.23 -10.05 -18.54
N GLU A 106 15.53 -9.06 -17.98
CA GLU A 106 15.89 -8.39 -16.71
C GLU A 106 14.82 -8.60 -15.63
N GLY A 107 13.65 -9.15 -15.99
CA GLY A 107 12.57 -9.46 -15.07
C GLY A 107 11.58 -8.30 -14.84
N ILE A 108 10.57 -8.58 -14.01
CA ILE A 108 9.43 -7.70 -13.74
C ILE A 108 9.84 -6.35 -13.12
N ARG A 109 10.93 -6.28 -12.35
CA ARG A 109 11.37 -5.05 -11.70
C ARG A 109 11.87 -4.01 -12.69
N ALA A 110 12.73 -4.44 -13.62
CA ALA A 110 13.23 -3.58 -14.68
C ALA A 110 12.10 -3.10 -15.60
N PHE A 111 11.16 -4.01 -15.91
CA PHE A 111 9.93 -3.66 -16.63
C PHE A 111 9.10 -2.60 -15.90
N ASN A 112 8.78 -2.82 -14.62
CA ASN A 112 7.98 -1.90 -13.81
C ASN A 112 8.65 -0.54 -13.67
N LEU A 113 9.98 -0.49 -13.50
CA LEU A 113 10.73 0.76 -13.44
C LEU A 113 10.66 1.54 -14.77
N SER A 114 10.70 0.85 -15.91
CA SER A 114 10.54 1.52 -17.22
C SER A 114 9.12 2.03 -17.44
N VAL A 115 8.10 1.26 -17.06
CA VAL A 115 6.69 1.74 -17.07
C VAL A 115 6.52 2.95 -16.16
N PHE A 116 7.11 2.92 -14.96
CA PHE A 116 7.15 4.05 -14.04
C PHE A 116 7.74 5.30 -14.70
N LYS A 117 8.87 5.19 -15.41
CA LYS A 117 9.50 6.34 -16.07
C LYS A 117 8.59 6.98 -17.13
N LEU A 118 7.80 6.17 -17.84
CA LEU A 118 6.81 6.67 -18.80
C LEU A 118 5.68 7.41 -18.09
N MET A 119 5.11 6.81 -17.04
CA MET A 119 4.08 7.45 -16.21
C MET A 119 4.57 8.76 -15.60
N GLU A 120 5.78 8.78 -15.06
CA GLU A 120 6.35 9.95 -14.41
C GLU A 120 6.64 11.06 -15.41
N LYS A 121 7.15 10.72 -16.60
CA LYS A 121 7.34 11.68 -17.69
C LYS A 121 6.04 12.36 -18.12
N THR A 122 4.93 11.61 -18.16
CA THR A 122 3.64 12.15 -18.61
C THR A 122 2.93 12.95 -17.53
N HIS A 123 3.08 12.58 -16.25
CA HIS A 123 2.21 13.09 -15.18
C HIS A 123 2.92 13.73 -13.99
N ASN A 124 4.21 13.51 -13.79
CA ASN A 124 4.92 13.82 -12.54
C ASN A 124 4.17 13.30 -11.29
N ALA A 125 3.45 12.19 -11.43
CA ALA A 125 2.51 11.71 -10.43
C ALA A 125 3.21 11.28 -9.14
N PHE A 126 4.38 10.64 -9.27
CA PHE A 126 5.14 10.12 -8.15
C PHE A 126 5.87 11.24 -7.41
N ARG A 127 6.45 12.20 -8.13
CA ARG A 127 6.94 13.45 -7.52
C ARG A 127 5.87 14.13 -6.70
N THR A 128 4.71 14.35 -7.32
CA THR A 128 3.59 15.06 -6.71
C THR A 128 3.11 14.35 -5.44
N LEU A 129 3.03 13.01 -5.47
CA LEU A 129 2.70 12.23 -4.28
C LEU A 129 3.75 12.35 -3.18
N VAL A 130 5.04 12.23 -3.49
CA VAL A 130 6.12 12.30 -2.50
C VAL A 130 6.16 13.68 -1.85
N GLU A 131 6.14 14.74 -2.65
CA GLU A 131 6.09 16.13 -2.16
C GLU A 131 4.85 16.36 -1.29
N PHE A 132 3.68 15.89 -1.73
CA PHE A 132 2.44 15.95 -0.93
C PHE A 132 2.58 15.26 0.43
N LEU A 133 3.16 14.06 0.49
CA LEU A 133 3.32 13.33 1.75
C LEU A 133 4.16 14.14 2.75
N TYR A 134 5.31 14.65 2.30
CA TYR A 134 6.18 15.47 3.14
C TYR A 134 5.56 16.80 3.55
N GLU A 135 4.80 17.46 2.67
CA GLU A 135 4.06 18.68 3.00
C GLU A 135 2.96 18.39 4.04
N ALA A 136 2.17 17.34 3.80
CA ALA A 136 1.07 16.95 4.66
C ALA A 136 1.54 16.53 6.06
N ASN A 137 2.73 15.93 6.21
CA ASN A 137 3.31 15.60 7.51
C ASN A 137 4.84 15.71 7.62
N SER A 138 5.37 16.93 7.58
CA SER A 138 6.81 17.20 7.68
C SER A 138 7.45 16.68 8.98
N LYS A 139 6.81 16.92 10.13
CA LYS A 139 7.31 16.46 11.45
C LYS A 139 7.35 14.94 11.59
N GLY A 140 6.45 14.23 10.93
CA GLY A 140 6.39 12.77 10.92
C GLY A 140 7.07 12.13 9.71
N SER A 141 8.00 12.81 9.04
CA SER A 141 8.72 12.27 7.87
C SER A 141 7.79 11.78 6.74
N GLY A 142 6.73 12.53 6.48
CA GLY A 142 5.75 12.26 5.43
C GLY A 142 4.77 11.11 5.71
N VAL A 143 4.72 10.61 6.95
CA VAL A 143 3.77 9.55 7.32
C VAL A 143 2.34 10.09 7.37
N LEU A 144 1.42 9.43 6.67
CA LEU A 144 -0.02 9.62 6.80
C LEU A 144 -0.67 8.38 7.36
N VAL A 145 -1.70 8.60 8.17
CA VAL A 145 -2.46 7.54 8.82
C VAL A 145 -3.95 7.71 8.55
N PHE A 146 -4.63 6.63 8.18
CA PHE A 146 -6.07 6.60 7.92
C PHE A 146 -6.71 5.54 8.83
N PRO A 147 -6.78 5.82 10.14
CA PRO A 147 -7.33 4.89 11.09
C PRO A 147 -8.83 4.72 10.84
N HIS A 148 -9.31 3.49 10.91
CA HIS A 148 -10.74 3.22 10.92
C HIS A 148 -11.01 1.98 11.75
N TYR A 149 -11.97 2.10 12.66
CA TYR A 149 -12.35 1.03 13.56
C TYR A 149 -13.84 0.77 13.40
N SER A 150 -14.18 -0.48 13.16
CA SER A 150 -15.54 -0.99 13.26
C SER A 150 -16.01 -1.00 14.71
N PRO A 151 -17.34 -1.07 14.94
CA PRO A 151 -17.85 -1.20 16.30
C PRO A 151 -17.25 -2.39 17.07
N LEU A 152 -17.07 -3.54 16.41
CA LEU A 152 -16.51 -4.74 17.04
C LEU A 152 -15.06 -4.53 17.52
N GLU A 153 -14.23 -3.86 16.71
CA GLU A 153 -12.84 -3.52 17.06
C GLU A 153 -12.75 -2.53 18.23
N LEU A 154 -13.85 -1.84 18.55
CA LEU A 154 -13.99 -0.99 19.74
C LEU A 154 -14.82 -1.64 20.84
N HIS A 155 -15.01 -2.96 20.77
CA HIS A 155 -15.76 -3.78 21.75
C HIS A 155 -17.26 -3.48 21.84
N PHE A 156 -17.87 -2.99 20.75
CA PHE A 156 -19.31 -2.87 20.62
C PHE A 156 -19.87 -4.05 19.82
N ASN A 157 -20.60 -4.93 20.51
CA ASN A 157 -21.34 -6.01 19.86
C ASN A 157 -22.52 -5.46 19.07
N ARG A 158 -22.77 -6.02 17.88
CA ARG A 158 -23.90 -5.61 17.02
C ARG A 158 -25.25 -5.71 17.73
N SER A 159 -25.43 -6.74 18.56
CA SER A 159 -26.64 -6.93 19.38
C SER A 159 -26.92 -5.77 20.34
N ASN A 160 -25.87 -5.04 20.74
CA ASN A 160 -25.91 -3.99 21.75
C ASN A 160 -26.05 -2.59 21.12
N ILE A 161 -26.11 -2.49 19.79
CA ILE A 161 -26.29 -1.23 19.08
C ILE A 161 -27.64 -1.25 18.38
N GLN A 162 -28.66 -0.68 19.04
CA GLN A 162 -30.05 -0.70 18.57
C GLN A 162 -30.66 0.70 18.43
N THR A 163 -30.08 1.69 19.10
CA THR A 163 -30.60 3.06 19.20
C THR A 163 -29.61 4.11 18.70
N THR A 164 -30.10 5.32 18.43
CA THR A 164 -29.24 6.49 18.14
C THR A 164 -28.22 6.70 19.26
N LYS A 165 -28.61 6.59 20.54
CA LYS A 165 -27.70 6.73 21.69
C LYS A 165 -26.55 5.72 21.65
N ASP A 166 -26.81 4.48 21.23
CA ASP A 166 -25.75 3.46 21.11
C ASP A 166 -24.74 3.81 20.03
N MET A 167 -25.23 4.33 18.89
CA MET A 167 -24.37 4.79 17.81
C MET A 167 -23.54 6.02 18.20
N VAL A 168 -24.10 6.95 18.97
CA VAL A 168 -23.35 8.09 19.54
C VAL A 168 -22.22 7.61 20.44
N ARG A 169 -22.49 6.67 21.36
CA ARG A 169 -21.44 6.08 22.22
C ARG A 169 -20.32 5.43 21.41
N TYR A 170 -20.68 4.71 20.35
CA TYR A 170 -19.70 4.13 19.43
C TYR A 170 -18.86 5.23 18.75
N THR A 171 -19.48 6.27 18.18
CA THR A 171 -18.72 7.30 17.46
C THR A 171 -17.85 8.15 18.38
N GLU A 172 -18.25 8.37 19.64
CA GLU A 172 -17.42 9.01 20.67
C GLU A 172 -16.18 8.16 21.01
N SER A 173 -16.36 6.85 21.20
CA SER A 173 -15.24 5.91 21.41
C SER A 173 -14.30 5.89 20.21
N LEU A 174 -14.87 5.86 18.99
CA LEU A 174 -14.13 5.95 17.74
C LEU A 174 -13.30 7.25 17.70
N VAL A 175 -13.91 8.41 17.94
CA VAL A 175 -13.21 9.70 17.96
C VAL A 175 -12.03 9.70 18.94
N LYS A 176 -12.20 9.15 20.14
CA LYS A 176 -11.11 9.05 21.12
C LYS A 176 -9.95 8.23 20.58
N LYS A 177 -10.23 7.08 19.95
CA LYS A 177 -9.20 6.23 19.34
C LYS A 177 -8.51 6.92 18.15
N LEU A 178 -9.28 7.53 17.24
CA LEU A 178 -8.74 8.28 16.10
C LEU A 178 -7.80 9.41 16.53
N LYS A 179 -8.15 10.16 17.58
CA LYS A 179 -7.29 11.21 18.16
C LYS A 179 -5.97 10.64 18.66
N GLY A 180 -6.01 9.53 19.39
CA GLY A 180 -4.81 8.86 19.91
C GLY A 180 -3.87 8.39 18.80
N ASP A 181 -4.40 7.81 17.73
CA ASP A 181 -3.56 7.36 16.60
C ASP A 181 -2.95 8.55 15.83
N ILE A 182 -3.73 9.63 15.62
CA ILE A 182 -3.22 10.88 15.03
C ILE A 182 -2.07 11.45 15.86
N GLU A 183 -2.22 11.53 17.18
CA GLU A 183 -1.17 12.01 18.06
C GLU A 183 0.07 11.13 18.02
N GLN A 184 -0.11 9.80 18.10
CA GLN A 184 0.98 8.83 18.11
C GLN A 184 1.81 8.88 16.82
N TYR A 185 1.15 8.85 15.65
CA TYR A 185 1.82 8.67 14.35
C TYR A 185 2.11 9.99 13.62
N LEU A 186 1.25 11.01 13.78
CA LEU A 186 1.44 12.30 13.11
C LEU A 186 2.12 13.33 14.00
N LYS A 187 2.24 13.09 15.31
CA LYS A 187 2.75 14.06 16.30
C LYS A 187 1.96 15.36 16.28
N ARG A 188 0.63 15.23 16.15
CA ARG A 188 -0.33 16.34 16.05
C ARG A 188 -1.53 16.09 16.95
N THR A 189 -2.02 17.15 17.57
CA THR A 189 -3.29 17.11 18.33
C THR A 189 -4.39 17.71 17.46
N VAL A 190 -5.53 17.02 17.38
CA VAL A 190 -6.67 17.45 16.56
C VAL A 190 -7.95 17.30 17.37
N ASP A 191 -8.82 18.31 17.33
CA ASP A 191 -10.17 18.15 17.84
C ASP A 191 -11.13 17.67 16.74
N LEU A 192 -11.78 16.54 17.00
CA LEU A 192 -12.71 15.88 16.09
C LEU A 192 -14.17 15.99 16.56
N THR A 193 -14.43 16.68 17.67
CA THR A 193 -15.75 16.75 18.32
C THR A 193 -16.80 17.36 17.39
N LYS A 194 -16.49 18.53 16.81
CA LYS A 194 -17.37 19.21 15.85
C LYS A 194 -17.64 18.34 14.62
N LYS A 195 -16.61 17.70 14.09
CA LYS A 195 -16.72 16.82 12.89
C LYS A 195 -17.54 15.56 13.17
N ASN A 196 -17.46 15.02 14.38
CA ASN A 196 -18.32 13.92 14.80
C ASN A 196 -19.80 14.33 14.84
N GLN A 197 -20.09 15.55 15.34
CA GLN A 197 -21.45 16.06 15.33
C GLN A 197 -21.98 16.30 13.90
N GLU A 198 -21.14 16.84 13.01
CA GLU A 198 -21.47 16.99 11.59
C GLU A 198 -21.80 15.63 10.93
N LEU A 199 -21.02 14.60 11.23
CA LEU A 199 -21.27 13.22 10.78
C LEU A 199 -22.63 12.69 11.26
N LEU A 200 -22.90 12.77 12.56
CA LEU A 200 -24.14 12.28 13.14
C LEU A 200 -25.36 13.02 12.57
N ASN A 201 -25.26 14.33 12.40
CA ASN A 201 -26.30 15.15 11.79
C ASN A 201 -26.58 14.74 10.34
N LYS A 202 -25.54 14.43 9.54
CA LYS A 202 -25.71 13.93 8.17
C LYS A 202 -26.43 12.58 8.14
N ILE A 203 -26.03 11.64 9.00
CA ILE A 203 -26.67 10.32 9.06
C ILE A 203 -28.14 10.42 9.48
N ALA A 204 -28.45 11.30 10.44
CA ALA A 204 -29.83 11.55 10.87
C ALA A 204 -30.66 12.26 9.78
N HIS A 205 -30.08 13.22 9.06
CA HIS A 205 -30.73 13.88 7.93
C HIS A 205 -31.08 12.89 6.81
N ASP A 206 -30.22 11.91 6.56
CA ASP A 206 -30.47 10.85 5.58
C ASP A 206 -31.47 9.78 6.07
N GLY A 207 -32.12 9.99 7.23
CA GLY A 207 -33.14 9.11 7.78
C GLY A 207 -32.63 7.79 8.36
N LEU A 208 -31.31 7.60 8.50
CA LEU A 208 -30.73 6.36 9.03
C LEU A 208 -30.67 6.30 10.56
N LEU A 209 -30.71 7.46 11.22
CA LEU A 209 -30.79 7.57 12.67
C LEU A 209 -31.94 8.48 13.06
N SER A 210 -32.63 8.13 14.14
CA SER A 210 -33.66 9.00 14.71
C SER A 210 -33.04 10.25 15.31
N LYS A 211 -33.75 11.38 15.23
CA LYS A 211 -33.40 12.61 15.95
C LYS A 211 -33.54 12.45 17.47
N SER A 212 -34.36 11.51 17.93
CA SER A 212 -34.47 11.15 19.34
C SER A 212 -33.35 10.19 19.74
N SER A 213 -32.73 10.42 20.90
CA SER A 213 -31.65 9.58 21.43
C SER A 213 -32.09 8.15 21.70
N SER A 214 -33.34 7.95 22.15
CA SER A 214 -33.94 6.64 22.41
C SER A 214 -34.52 5.97 21.16
N GLY A 215 -34.55 6.67 20.02
CA GLY A 215 -35.10 6.13 18.78
C GLY A 215 -34.28 4.94 18.28
N ARG A 216 -34.97 3.85 17.96
CA ARG A 216 -34.37 2.69 17.30
C ARG A 216 -34.16 2.97 15.80
N PHE A 217 -33.13 2.37 15.22
CA PHE A 217 -32.93 2.33 13.77
C PHE A 217 -33.12 0.90 13.24
N ASP A 218 -33.36 0.73 11.94
CA ASP A 218 -33.54 -0.60 11.35
C ASP A 218 -32.22 -1.40 11.44
N PRO A 219 -32.20 -2.59 12.06
CA PRO A 219 -31.00 -3.44 12.13
C PRO A 219 -30.37 -3.77 10.76
N LYS A 220 -31.15 -3.70 9.67
CA LYS A 220 -30.66 -3.85 8.28
C LYS A 220 -29.76 -2.69 7.86
N ASP A 221 -29.98 -1.49 8.39
CA ASP A 221 -29.19 -0.29 8.09
C ASP A 221 -27.87 -0.22 8.87
N TYR A 222 -27.63 -1.08 9.87
CA TYR A 222 -26.41 -1.11 10.68
C TYR A 222 -25.13 -1.06 9.82
N ASN A 223 -25.03 -1.92 8.80
CA ASN A 223 -23.86 -1.98 7.91
C ASN A 223 -23.73 -0.73 7.03
N LYS A 224 -24.86 -0.12 6.65
CA LYS A 224 -24.91 1.11 5.86
C LYS A 224 -24.44 2.30 6.69
N ILE A 225 -24.90 2.40 7.94
CA ILE A 225 -24.50 3.43 8.91
C ILE A 225 -23.00 3.35 9.19
N THR A 226 -22.52 2.17 9.59
CA THR A 226 -21.09 1.95 9.90
C THR A 226 -20.18 2.22 8.69
N LYS A 227 -20.62 1.84 7.48
CA LYS A 227 -19.91 2.20 6.24
C LYS A 227 -19.86 3.72 6.03
N ARG A 228 -20.97 4.44 6.20
CA ARG A 228 -20.99 5.91 6.05
C ARG A 228 -20.08 6.60 7.06
N ILE A 229 -20.03 6.12 8.30
CA ILE A 229 -19.11 6.61 9.34
C ILE A 229 -17.66 6.43 8.90
N ARG A 230 -17.31 5.23 8.44
CA ARG A 230 -15.95 4.95 7.93
C ARG A 230 -15.60 5.84 6.74
N ASP A 231 -16.45 5.87 5.73
CA ASP A 231 -16.20 6.60 4.48
C ASP A 231 -16.11 8.13 4.75
N PHE A 232 -16.89 8.65 5.70
CA PHE A 232 -16.77 10.03 6.17
C PHE A 232 -15.39 10.32 6.77
N TRP A 233 -14.93 9.50 7.74
CA TRP A 233 -13.65 9.75 8.39
C TRP A 233 -12.47 9.61 7.42
N LEU A 234 -12.50 8.61 6.53
CA LEU A 234 -11.49 8.45 5.49
C LEU A 234 -11.43 9.68 4.56
N THR A 235 -12.60 10.22 4.19
CA THR A 235 -12.70 11.45 3.39
C THR A 235 -12.18 12.66 4.16
N TYR A 236 -12.57 12.81 5.42
CA TYR A 236 -12.10 13.88 6.30
C TYR A 236 -10.57 13.87 6.42
N PHE A 237 -9.97 12.70 6.67
CA PHE A 237 -8.51 12.60 6.79
C PHE A 237 -7.83 13.08 5.51
N LEU A 238 -8.24 12.57 4.34
CA LEU A 238 -7.62 12.92 3.08
C LEU A 238 -7.82 14.40 2.72
N GLN A 239 -9.07 14.85 2.70
CA GLN A 239 -9.46 16.15 2.14
C GLN A 239 -9.30 17.29 3.14
N GLU A 240 -9.63 17.07 4.42
CA GLU A 240 -9.66 18.12 5.41
C GLU A 240 -8.43 18.14 6.31
N LEU A 241 -7.95 16.98 6.77
CA LEU A 241 -6.78 16.93 7.65
C LEU A 241 -5.48 17.08 6.85
N TYR A 242 -5.34 16.35 5.74
CA TYR A 242 -4.13 16.38 4.91
C TYR A 242 -4.20 17.38 3.76
N LYS A 243 -5.36 17.99 3.51
CA LYS A 243 -5.58 18.95 2.41
C LYS A 243 -5.20 18.38 1.04
N CYS A 244 -5.37 17.07 0.85
CA CYS A 244 -5.09 16.42 -0.41
C CYS A 244 -6.12 16.86 -1.46
N PRO A 245 -5.71 17.41 -2.60
CA PRO A 245 -6.63 17.83 -3.66
C PRO A 245 -7.22 16.65 -4.46
N TYR A 246 -6.76 15.43 -4.20
CA TYR A 246 -7.13 14.24 -4.99
C TYR A 246 -8.18 13.39 -4.30
N SER A 247 -9.06 12.77 -5.09
CA SER A 247 -10.00 11.78 -4.57
C SER A 247 -9.27 10.59 -3.91
N MET A 248 -9.93 9.92 -2.96
CA MET A 248 -9.36 8.72 -2.30
C MET A 248 -9.00 7.64 -3.32
N THR A 249 -9.83 7.44 -4.35
CA THR A 249 -9.56 6.48 -5.43
C THR A 249 -8.27 6.82 -6.18
N SER A 250 -8.06 8.09 -6.53
CA SER A 250 -6.85 8.53 -7.22
C SER A 250 -5.62 8.40 -6.33
N PHE A 251 -5.74 8.83 -5.07
CA PHE A 251 -4.66 8.74 -4.08
C PHE A 251 -4.22 7.29 -3.86
N ASP A 252 -5.16 6.38 -3.63
CA ASP A 252 -4.88 4.95 -3.44
C ASP A 252 -4.25 4.35 -4.69
N MET A 253 -4.81 4.62 -5.86
CA MET A 253 -4.32 4.04 -7.11
C MET A 253 -2.88 4.41 -7.40
N TRP A 254 -2.53 5.69 -7.29
CA TRP A 254 -1.13 6.12 -7.48
C TRP A 254 -0.24 5.65 -6.32
N GLY A 255 -0.74 5.60 -5.09
CA GLY A 255 0.00 5.08 -3.94
C GLY A 255 0.39 3.61 -4.08
N TYR A 256 -0.51 2.74 -4.55
CA TYR A 256 -0.20 1.33 -4.78
C TYR A 256 0.70 1.10 -5.99
N ARG A 257 0.62 1.94 -7.03
CA ARG A 257 1.61 1.94 -8.13
C ARG A 257 3.00 2.35 -7.61
N ALA A 258 3.07 3.39 -6.77
CA ALA A 258 4.30 3.85 -6.15
C ALA A 258 4.94 2.79 -5.24
N ARG A 259 4.10 2.00 -4.55
CA ARG A 259 4.53 0.84 -3.74
C ARG A 259 5.23 -0.23 -4.55
N GLN A 260 4.75 -0.56 -5.76
CA GLN A 260 5.39 -1.56 -6.61
C GLN A 260 6.80 -1.14 -7.09
N ILE A 261 7.11 0.16 -7.07
CA ILE A 261 8.42 0.71 -7.44
C ILE A 261 9.31 0.95 -6.21
N GLY A 262 8.73 0.94 -4.99
CA GLY A 262 9.45 1.28 -3.77
C GLY A 262 9.63 2.78 -3.54
N VAL A 263 8.76 3.60 -4.14
CA VAL A 263 8.75 5.07 -3.94
C VAL A 263 8.00 5.45 -2.65
N ILE A 264 6.86 4.81 -2.42
CA ILE A 264 6.01 5.01 -1.24
C ILE A 264 5.60 3.64 -0.74
N GLN A 265 5.50 3.46 0.56
CA GLN A 265 4.91 2.27 1.14
C GLN A 265 3.44 2.55 1.51
N VAL A 266 2.55 1.62 1.12
CA VAL A 266 1.13 1.63 1.47
C VAL A 266 0.77 0.29 2.11
N THR A 267 0.28 0.33 3.35
CA THR A 267 -0.10 -0.89 4.08
C THR A 267 -1.40 -0.72 4.85
N GLU A 268 -2.28 -1.72 4.75
CA GLU A 268 -3.54 -1.82 5.50
C GLU A 268 -3.44 -2.88 6.61
N SER A 269 -2.22 -3.33 6.91
CA SER A 269 -1.94 -4.51 7.72
C SER A 269 -0.90 -4.24 8.80
N TYR A 270 -0.66 -2.96 9.11
CA TYR A 270 0.24 -2.59 10.18
C TYR A 270 -0.34 -3.03 11.54
N PRO A 271 0.36 -3.84 12.33
CA PRO A 271 -0.24 -4.60 13.44
C PRO A 271 -0.76 -3.75 14.61
N PHE A 272 -0.29 -2.51 14.75
CA PHE A 272 -0.66 -1.64 15.87
C PHE A 272 -1.74 -0.60 15.52
N ILE A 273 -2.34 -0.69 14.33
CA ILE A 273 -3.41 0.22 13.91
C ILE A 273 -4.40 -0.51 12.99
N ASN A 274 -5.69 -0.33 13.22
CA ASN A 274 -6.69 -0.75 12.23
C ASN A 274 -6.88 0.42 11.26
N GLY A 275 -6.40 0.23 10.04
CA GLY A 275 -6.42 1.29 9.06
C GLY A 275 -5.31 1.18 8.03
N LYS A 276 -5.11 2.28 7.33
CA LYS A 276 -4.07 2.40 6.30
C LYS A 276 -2.96 3.33 6.77
N LEU A 277 -1.72 2.93 6.51
CA LEU A 277 -0.52 3.72 6.71
C LEU A 277 0.12 3.96 5.35
N VAL A 278 0.47 5.22 5.07
CA VAL A 278 1.13 5.63 3.84
C VAL A 278 2.36 6.46 4.20
N TYR A 279 3.52 6.14 3.65
CA TYR A 279 4.75 6.89 3.94
C TYR A 279 5.75 6.79 2.81
N PRO A 280 6.55 7.85 2.58
CA PRO A 280 7.58 7.83 1.55
C PRO A 280 8.72 6.88 1.96
N THR A 281 9.24 6.15 0.98
CA THR A 281 10.52 5.42 1.03
C THR A 281 11.49 6.02 0.00
N SER A 282 11.28 7.30 -0.32
CA SER A 282 11.96 8.05 -1.37
C SER A 282 11.95 9.54 -1.06
N VAL A 283 12.81 10.28 -1.75
CA VAL A 283 12.94 11.74 -1.63
C VAL A 283 13.07 12.40 -3.01
N VAL A 284 12.59 13.64 -3.13
CA VAL A 284 12.75 14.48 -4.33
C VAL A 284 13.64 15.67 -3.98
N ILE A 285 14.92 15.59 -4.34
CA ILE A 285 15.95 16.59 -4.02
C ILE A 285 17.00 16.70 -5.13
N ASP A 286 17.83 17.73 -5.08
CA ASP A 286 18.86 18.00 -6.08
C ASP A 286 20.04 17.02 -6.00
N ALA A 287 20.42 16.59 -4.80
CA ALA A 287 21.48 15.60 -4.60
C ALA A 287 21.34 14.89 -3.25
N VAL A 288 21.79 13.63 -3.19
CA VAL A 288 21.95 12.84 -1.96
C VAL A 288 23.44 12.69 -1.64
N HIS A 289 23.78 12.63 -0.36
CA HIS A 289 25.15 12.37 0.12
C HIS A 289 25.36 10.94 0.64
N SER A 290 24.33 10.10 0.58
CA SER A 290 24.37 8.70 1.03
C SER A 290 24.17 7.75 -0.14
N ASP A 291 24.94 6.66 -0.13
CA ASP A 291 24.85 5.56 -1.10
C ASP A 291 23.62 4.66 -0.86
N ASP A 292 22.89 4.89 0.23
CA ASP A 292 21.62 4.21 0.52
C ASP A 292 20.48 4.65 -0.41
N PHE A 293 20.74 5.60 -1.32
CA PHE A 293 19.73 6.17 -2.21
C PHE A 293 20.04 5.88 -3.67
N SER A 294 19.11 5.22 -4.35
CA SER A 294 19.19 4.95 -5.79
C SER A 294 18.36 5.97 -6.57
N LYS A 295 19.00 6.70 -7.50
CA LYS A 295 18.30 7.60 -8.42
C LYS A 295 17.46 6.80 -9.41
N ILE A 296 16.17 7.10 -9.50
CA ILE A 296 15.25 6.45 -10.45
C ILE A 296 14.66 7.39 -11.50
N TYR A 297 14.71 8.71 -11.28
CA TYR A 297 14.21 9.71 -12.22
C TYR A 297 14.96 11.05 -12.11
N HIS A 298 15.04 11.81 -13.20
CA HIS A 298 15.58 13.18 -13.27
C HIS A 298 14.52 14.12 -13.84
N TYR A 299 14.27 15.21 -13.12
CA TYR A 299 13.31 16.24 -13.51
C TYR A 299 14.01 17.39 -14.22
N SER A 300 13.27 18.11 -15.07
CA SER A 300 13.81 19.24 -15.84
C SER A 300 14.23 20.44 -14.98
N ASP A 301 13.79 20.51 -13.72
CA ASP A 301 14.16 21.56 -12.77
C ASP A 301 15.44 21.21 -11.97
N GLY A 302 16.18 20.17 -12.36
CA GLY A 302 17.42 19.74 -11.73
C GLY A 302 17.23 18.82 -10.52
N LYS A 303 15.99 18.66 -10.04
CA LYS A 303 15.68 17.68 -8.98
C LYS A 303 15.75 16.25 -9.50
N HIS A 304 15.90 15.31 -8.59
CA HIS A 304 15.82 13.88 -8.88
C HIS A 304 14.92 13.17 -7.88
N LEU A 305 14.31 12.07 -8.32
CA LEU A 305 13.65 11.13 -7.41
C LEU A 305 14.62 10.02 -7.05
N PHE A 306 14.90 9.91 -5.75
CA PHE A 306 15.74 8.87 -5.18
C PHE A 306 14.91 7.94 -4.30
N VAL A 307 15.04 6.63 -4.49
CA VAL A 307 14.46 5.62 -3.59
C VAL A 307 15.48 5.17 -2.57
N HIS A 308 15.06 5.00 -1.33
CA HIS A 308 15.89 4.46 -0.26
C HIS A 308 16.05 2.96 -0.45
N LYS A 309 17.26 2.57 -0.86
CA LYS A 309 17.70 1.20 -1.07
C LYS A 309 19.09 1.01 -0.43
N PRO A 310 19.16 0.89 0.90
CA PRO A 310 20.41 0.57 1.59
C PRO A 310 20.98 -0.75 1.09
N THR A 311 22.30 -0.85 1.06
CA THR A 311 23.00 -2.11 0.74
C THR A 311 23.63 -2.68 2.00
N LEU A 312 23.69 -4.01 2.09
CA LEU A 312 24.28 -4.67 3.26
C LEU A 312 25.81 -4.53 3.32
N GLY A 313 26.46 -3.99 2.28
CA GLY A 313 27.92 -3.85 2.21
C GLY A 313 28.65 -5.19 2.12
N ALA A 314 29.88 -5.20 1.61
CA ALA A 314 30.73 -6.40 1.59
C ALA A 314 31.43 -6.66 2.93
N GLU A 315 31.41 -5.68 3.84
CA GLU A 315 32.12 -5.74 5.11
C GLU A 315 31.26 -6.44 6.19
N GLU A 316 31.91 -7.24 7.03
CA GLU A 316 31.27 -8.00 8.10
C GLU A 316 30.49 -7.11 9.10
N GLU A 317 30.83 -5.80 9.16
CA GLU A 317 30.33 -4.76 10.07
C GLU A 317 29.57 -3.62 9.36
N SER A 318 28.72 -3.90 8.36
CA SER A 318 27.86 -2.85 7.81
C SER A 318 26.90 -2.27 8.89
N PRO A 319 26.92 -0.95 9.14
CA PRO A 319 26.01 -0.32 10.12
C PRO A 319 24.53 -0.54 9.78
N TYR A 320 24.20 -0.68 8.49
CA TYR A 320 22.83 -0.96 8.06
C TYR A 320 22.42 -2.39 8.41
N LYS A 321 23.32 -3.38 8.27
CA LYS A 321 23.07 -4.78 8.65
C LYS A 321 22.68 -4.88 10.12
N GLU A 322 23.46 -4.28 11.01
CA GLU A 322 23.16 -4.26 12.44
C GLU A 322 21.83 -3.56 12.74
N LYS A 323 21.61 -2.38 12.15
CA LYS A 323 20.36 -1.63 12.30
C LYS A 323 19.15 -2.43 11.82
N PHE A 324 19.28 -3.20 10.73
CA PHE A 324 18.23 -4.06 10.22
C PHE A 324 17.93 -5.21 11.18
N ILE A 325 18.96 -5.92 11.64
CA ILE A 325 18.84 -7.01 12.61
C ILE A 325 18.20 -6.51 13.91
N ASP A 326 18.68 -5.41 14.47
CA ASP A 326 18.12 -4.80 15.68
C ASP A 326 16.65 -4.45 15.51
N THR A 327 16.29 -3.88 14.36
CA THR A 327 14.90 -3.51 14.08
C THR A 327 14.01 -4.75 13.91
N LEU A 328 14.54 -5.80 13.28
CA LEU A 328 13.87 -7.09 13.13
C LEU A 328 13.62 -7.74 14.49
N VAL A 329 14.64 -7.80 15.36
CA VAL A 329 14.55 -8.35 16.72
C VAL A 329 13.57 -7.56 17.58
N LYS A 330 13.68 -6.22 17.60
CA LYS A 330 12.75 -5.35 18.35
C LYS A 330 11.31 -5.54 17.87
N GLY A 331 11.09 -5.52 16.55
CA GLY A 331 9.76 -5.74 15.97
C GLY A 331 9.19 -7.12 16.31
N TYR A 332 10.03 -8.15 16.33
CA TYR A 332 9.65 -9.50 16.73
C TYR A 332 9.16 -9.53 18.18
N PHE A 333 9.91 -8.93 19.11
CA PHE A 333 9.50 -8.88 20.52
C PHE A 333 8.25 -8.02 20.76
N ASP A 334 8.06 -6.95 19.97
CA ASP A 334 6.84 -6.14 20.06
C ASP A 334 5.59 -6.94 19.68
N LEU A 335 5.67 -7.79 18.65
CA LEU A 335 4.60 -8.70 18.25
C LEU A 335 4.44 -9.86 19.23
N ARG A 336 5.56 -10.47 19.66
CA ARG A 336 5.55 -11.58 20.62
C ARG A 336 4.89 -11.21 21.93
N ARG A 337 5.00 -9.97 22.41
CA ARG A 337 4.32 -9.51 23.63
C ARG A 337 2.78 -9.59 23.55
N GLN A 338 2.21 -9.66 22.35
CA GLN A 338 0.77 -9.74 22.14
C GLN A 338 0.25 -11.18 22.08
N VAL A 339 1.14 -12.17 21.93
CA VAL A 339 0.80 -13.59 21.78
C VAL A 339 1.55 -14.45 22.80
N ARG A 340 1.05 -15.66 23.07
CA ARG A 340 1.69 -16.57 24.05
C ARG A 340 2.74 -17.52 23.46
N TYR A 341 2.97 -17.46 22.15
CA TYR A 341 3.80 -18.39 21.41
C TYR A 341 5.06 -17.70 20.86
N ASN A 342 6.11 -18.47 20.56
CA ASN A 342 7.37 -17.94 20.03
C ASN A 342 7.31 -17.62 18.53
N PHE A 343 6.30 -18.13 17.84
CA PHE A 343 6.11 -17.96 16.41
C PHE A 343 5.17 -16.78 16.16
N ILE A 344 5.58 -15.88 15.27
CA ILE A 344 4.79 -14.71 14.88
C ILE A 344 4.62 -14.62 13.37
N ASN A 345 3.63 -13.85 12.93
CA ASN A 345 3.36 -13.61 11.53
C ASN A 345 4.46 -12.72 10.91
N LEU A 346 5.18 -13.26 9.92
CA LEU A 346 6.31 -12.60 9.27
C LEU A 346 5.88 -11.39 8.42
N ALA A 347 4.69 -11.41 7.83
CA ALA A 347 4.19 -10.27 7.08
C ALA A 347 3.94 -9.07 8.01
N SER A 348 3.40 -9.29 9.20
CA SER A 348 3.23 -8.26 10.22
C SER A 348 4.58 -7.70 10.69
N LEU A 349 5.59 -8.57 10.87
CA LEU A 349 6.94 -8.14 11.19
C LEU A 349 7.55 -7.30 10.07
N ARG A 350 7.39 -7.71 8.81
CA ARG A 350 7.81 -6.92 7.64
C ARG A 350 7.25 -5.51 7.69
N GLU A 351 5.95 -5.35 7.95
CA GLU A 351 5.34 -4.00 8.01
C GLU A 351 5.98 -3.12 9.10
N ILE A 352 6.33 -3.69 10.26
CA ILE A 352 7.04 -2.98 11.33
C ILE A 352 8.42 -2.55 10.89
N VAL A 353 9.21 -3.47 10.33
CA VAL A 353 10.59 -3.21 9.92
C VAL A 353 10.63 -2.19 8.78
N CYS A 354 9.80 -2.37 7.74
CA CYS A 354 9.68 -1.42 6.64
C CYS A 354 9.32 -0.02 7.14
N PHE A 355 8.40 0.10 8.10
CA PHE A 355 7.98 1.39 8.63
C PHE A 355 9.07 2.10 9.43
N ARG A 356 9.80 1.35 10.27
CA ARG A 356 10.88 1.87 11.12
C ARG A 356 12.12 2.26 10.32
N LEU A 357 12.44 1.50 9.28
CA LEU A 357 13.62 1.73 8.44
C LEU A 357 13.33 2.58 7.20
N LYS A 358 12.05 2.85 6.89
CA LYS A 358 11.62 3.55 5.67
C LYS A 358 12.16 2.88 4.40
N ILE A 359 12.02 1.56 4.33
CA ILE A 359 12.41 0.75 3.18
C ILE A 359 11.18 0.11 2.53
N SER A 360 11.31 -0.24 1.25
CA SER A 360 10.27 -0.97 0.53
C SER A 360 10.16 -2.42 1.03
N MET A 361 9.02 -3.07 0.80
CA MET A 361 8.86 -4.52 1.05
C MET A 361 9.91 -5.35 0.31
N HIS A 362 10.25 -4.89 -0.88
CA HIS A 362 11.22 -5.55 -1.72
C HIS A 362 12.64 -5.47 -1.11
N SER A 363 13.05 -4.30 -0.64
CA SER A 363 14.31 -4.13 0.10
C SER A 363 14.34 -4.99 1.36
N PHE A 364 13.21 -5.09 2.08
CA PHE A 364 13.11 -5.99 3.23
C PHE A 364 13.33 -7.46 2.84
N GLU A 365 12.71 -7.93 1.75
CA GLU A 365 12.87 -9.31 1.27
C GLU A 365 14.31 -9.60 0.86
N GLU A 366 14.96 -8.71 0.08
CA GLU A 366 16.38 -8.86 -0.29
C GLU A 366 17.27 -8.92 0.95
N THR A 367 17.07 -8.00 1.88
CA THR A 367 17.87 -7.92 3.11
C THR A 367 17.64 -9.17 3.98
N LEU A 368 16.38 -9.59 4.18
CA LEU A 368 16.05 -10.77 4.98
C LEU A 368 16.61 -12.06 4.37
N ASN A 369 16.62 -12.17 3.03
CA ASN A 369 17.24 -13.28 2.32
C ASN A 369 18.71 -13.44 2.68
N GLU A 370 19.45 -12.33 2.63
CA GLU A 370 20.87 -12.32 2.95
C GLU A 370 21.12 -12.60 4.44
N ILE A 371 20.38 -11.92 5.33
CA ILE A 371 20.43 -12.19 6.77
C ILE A 371 20.14 -13.65 7.07
N TYR A 372 19.17 -14.27 6.40
CA TYR A 372 18.84 -15.67 6.62
C TYR A 372 19.96 -16.62 6.15
N ARG A 373 20.69 -16.30 5.08
CA ARG A 373 21.89 -17.07 4.68
C ARG A 373 23.01 -16.94 5.72
N LEU A 374 23.21 -15.76 6.27
CA LEU A 374 24.16 -15.54 7.38
C LEU A 374 23.74 -16.32 8.64
N ASN A 375 22.44 -16.41 8.92
CA ASN A 375 21.89 -17.22 10.00
C ASN A 375 22.22 -18.71 9.81
N LEU A 376 21.99 -19.26 8.60
CA LEU A 376 22.25 -20.67 8.29
C LEU A 376 23.74 -21.03 8.37
N SER A 377 24.63 -20.07 8.07
CA SER A 377 26.08 -20.24 8.19
C SER A 377 26.62 -19.98 9.61
N GLY A 378 25.74 -19.67 10.58
CA GLY A 378 26.13 -19.43 11.98
C GLY A 378 26.84 -18.10 12.22
N GLN A 379 26.78 -17.15 11.28
CA GLN A 379 27.48 -15.87 11.33
C GLN A 379 26.68 -14.76 12.05
N LEU A 380 25.49 -15.07 12.57
CA LEU A 380 24.68 -14.15 13.34
C LEU A 380 24.72 -14.44 14.84
N LYS A 381 24.63 -13.37 15.64
CA LYS A 381 24.46 -13.44 17.11
C LYS A 381 23.04 -13.85 17.53
N ILE A 382 22.13 -13.97 16.57
CA ILE A 382 20.74 -14.41 16.74
C ILE A 382 20.49 -15.67 15.92
N ARG A 383 19.51 -16.47 16.32
CA ARG A 383 18.99 -17.58 15.54
C ARG A 383 17.61 -17.24 15.02
N ILE A 384 17.45 -17.37 13.71
CA ILE A 384 16.20 -17.14 13.00
C ILE A 384 15.67 -18.47 12.48
N SER A 385 14.43 -18.80 12.83
CA SER A 385 13.69 -19.92 12.25
C SER A 385 12.56 -19.39 11.38
N LEU A 386 12.46 -19.86 10.15
CA LEU A 386 11.43 -19.48 9.19
C LEU A 386 10.60 -20.69 8.77
N GLU A 387 9.28 -20.57 8.86
CA GLU A 387 8.35 -21.66 8.59
C GLU A 387 7.28 -21.26 7.56
N VAL A 388 6.71 -22.28 6.92
CA VAL A 388 5.62 -22.15 5.94
C VAL A 388 4.25 -22.37 6.58
N ASP A 389 4.24 -22.93 7.80
CA ASP A 389 3.04 -23.36 8.52
C ASP A 389 2.11 -22.20 8.86
N LYS A 390 0.88 -22.57 9.26
CA LYS A 390 -0.14 -21.63 9.71
C LYS A 390 -0.07 -21.46 11.22
N LEU A 391 -0.19 -20.23 11.71
CA LEU A 391 -0.35 -20.02 13.15
C LEU A 391 -1.69 -20.63 13.60
N PRO A 392 -1.80 -21.15 14.83
CA PRO A 392 -3.05 -21.74 15.35
C PRO A 392 -4.28 -20.81 15.23
N GLU A 393 -4.06 -19.50 15.31
CA GLU A 393 -5.05 -18.42 15.20
C GLU A 393 -5.59 -18.24 13.75
N GLU A 394 -4.90 -18.78 12.74
CA GLU A 394 -5.21 -18.62 11.32
C GLU A 394 -6.05 -19.77 10.73
N THR A 395 -6.59 -20.64 11.60
CA THR A 395 -7.49 -21.75 11.22
C THR A 395 -8.85 -21.28 10.68
N SER A 396 -9.21 -20.01 10.86
CA SER A 396 -10.43 -19.40 10.32
C SER A 396 -10.11 -18.46 9.14
N ALA A 397 -10.32 -18.93 7.90
CA ALA A 397 -10.55 -18.20 6.63
C ALA A 397 -9.87 -16.82 6.33
N LEU A 398 -8.84 -16.38 7.07
CA LEU A 398 -8.22 -15.05 6.98
C LEU A 398 -6.98 -15.02 6.08
N TYR A 399 -6.71 -16.11 5.38
CA TYR A 399 -5.55 -16.33 4.50
C TYR A 399 -5.56 -15.52 3.19
N MET A 400 -6.19 -14.35 3.17
CA MET A 400 -6.54 -13.67 1.92
C MET A 400 -6.15 -12.20 1.81
N LYS A 401 -5.36 -11.64 2.74
CA LYS A 401 -4.95 -10.22 2.60
C LYS A 401 -3.46 -9.91 2.70
N GLN A 402 -2.65 -10.72 3.40
CA GLN A 402 -1.22 -10.42 3.56
C GLN A 402 -0.40 -11.27 2.60
N GLU A 403 0.42 -10.60 1.78
CA GLU A 403 1.35 -11.28 0.86
C GLU A 403 2.44 -11.98 1.67
N PRO A 404 2.65 -13.30 1.45
CA PRO A 404 3.71 -14.05 2.11
C PRO A 404 5.09 -13.47 1.74
N VAL A 405 6.09 -13.69 2.59
CA VAL A 405 7.43 -13.15 2.38
C VAL A 405 8.28 -14.19 1.66
N MET A 406 8.88 -13.82 0.53
CA MET A 406 9.75 -14.74 -0.22
C MET A 406 11.15 -14.76 0.39
N VAL A 407 11.54 -15.92 0.94
CA VAL A 407 12.88 -16.17 1.47
C VAL A 407 13.46 -17.45 0.86
N ASP A 408 14.61 -17.30 0.20
CA ASP A 408 15.38 -18.33 -0.49
C ASP A 408 14.53 -19.12 -1.50
N GLY A 409 13.80 -18.38 -2.35
CA GLY A 409 12.93 -18.95 -3.38
C GLY A 409 11.64 -19.59 -2.86
N SER A 410 11.42 -19.59 -1.53
CA SER A 410 10.24 -20.18 -0.89
C SER A 410 9.43 -19.13 -0.13
N TYR A 411 8.10 -19.23 -0.16
CA TYR A 411 7.23 -18.37 0.64
C TYR A 411 7.23 -18.80 2.11
N ARG A 412 7.48 -17.85 3.01
CA ARG A 412 7.48 -18.02 4.47
C ARG A 412 6.40 -17.14 5.09
N ASN A 413 5.72 -17.68 6.11
CA ASN A 413 4.62 -17.02 6.80
C ASN A 413 4.93 -16.74 8.27
N ILE A 414 5.81 -17.55 8.85
CA ILE A 414 6.10 -17.54 10.27
C ILE A 414 7.59 -17.31 10.49
N ILE A 415 7.91 -16.58 11.56
CA ILE A 415 9.27 -16.37 12.05
C ILE A 415 9.33 -16.56 13.57
N ALA A 416 10.41 -17.18 14.03
CA ALA A 416 10.86 -17.15 15.42
C ALA A 416 12.30 -16.63 15.48
N ILE A 417 12.62 -15.84 16.51
CA ILE A 417 13.96 -15.31 16.74
C ILE A 417 14.38 -15.60 18.18
N ASP A 418 15.49 -16.32 18.31
CA ASP A 418 16.16 -16.55 19.59
C ASP A 418 17.44 -15.72 19.65
N VAL A 419 17.55 -14.90 20.71
CA VAL A 419 18.77 -14.13 20.98
C VAL A 419 19.64 -14.97 21.91
N ALA A 420 20.89 -15.24 21.53
CA ALA A 420 21.82 -15.95 22.40
C ALA A 420 21.95 -15.22 23.75
N LYS A 421 21.91 -15.95 24.87
CA LYS A 421 22.07 -15.38 26.23
C LYS A 421 23.42 -14.64 26.29
N GLY A 422 23.38 -13.31 26.22
CA GLY A 422 24.58 -12.43 26.21
C GLY A 422 24.49 -11.15 25.38
N GLY A 423 23.41 -10.91 24.61
CA GLY A 423 23.20 -9.67 23.84
C GLY A 423 22.82 -8.43 24.68
N PRO A 424 23.01 -7.20 24.17
CA PRO A 424 23.03 -5.98 24.96
C PRO A 424 21.67 -5.70 25.63
N LYS A 425 21.76 -5.21 26.88
CA LYS A 425 20.63 -4.81 27.72
C LYS A 425 19.85 -3.64 27.16
#